data_AF-A0AAE2SBC3-F1
#
_entry.id   AF-A0AAE2SBC3-F1
#
_cell.length_a   1.000
_cell.length_b   1.000
_cell.length_c   1.000
_cell.angle_alpha   90.00
_cell.angle_beta   90.00
_cell.angle_gamma   90.00
#
_symmetry.space_group_name_H-M   'P 1'
#
loop_
_entity.id
_entity.type
_entity.pdbx_description
1 polymer ?
#
loop_
_entity_poly.entity_id
_entity_poly.type
_entity_poly.pdbx_seq_one_letter_code
_entity_poly.pdbx_strand_id
1 'polypeptide(L)'
;MAAHPHPDPTDRPSDFTPELGNAVDAPSDLKQALSGFFAARVELASIEAKEAAGFVSQKIVHAVIMAACGFFIWCLVLAGITGVLAPIVGGWLADSVAWLPGWCAVLFGLALLHAIVALICLMRLKKKPSEELFGLTRQELENDKQWLKRNK
;
A
#
# COMPACT_ATOMS: atom_id res chain seq x y z
N MET A 1 -84.49 -15.91 0.96
CA MET A 1 -83.93 -16.85 -0.02
C MET A 1 -83.71 -16.07 -1.31
N ALA A 2 -82.53 -15.48 -1.46
CA ALA A 2 -82.14 -14.69 -2.63
C ALA A 2 -80.80 -15.25 -3.10
N ALA A 3 -80.77 -15.73 -4.35
CA ALA A 3 -79.59 -16.29 -5.00
C ALA A 3 -78.61 -15.16 -5.33
N HIS A 4 -77.37 -15.25 -4.86
CA HIS A 4 -76.29 -14.40 -5.36
C HIS A 4 -75.81 -14.96 -6.71
N PRO A 5 -75.72 -14.13 -7.76
CA PRO A 5 -75.22 -14.57 -9.05
C PRO A 5 -73.71 -14.77 -9.03
N HIS A 6 -73.31 -15.77 -9.82
CA HIS A 6 -71.97 -16.26 -10.10
C HIS A 6 -71.03 -15.14 -10.60
N PRO A 7 -69.78 -15.03 -10.12
CA PRO A 7 -68.79 -14.14 -10.72
C PRO A 7 -68.41 -14.62 -12.13
N ASP A 8 -68.41 -13.69 -13.08
CA ASP A 8 -67.98 -13.83 -14.47
C ASP A 8 -66.46 -14.06 -14.53
N PRO A 9 -65.96 -15.11 -15.22
CA PRO A 9 -64.52 -15.41 -15.24
C PRO A 9 -63.67 -14.48 -16.13
N THR A 10 -64.24 -13.41 -16.72
CA THR A 10 -63.49 -12.54 -17.64
C THR A 10 -62.80 -11.32 -17.01
N ASP A 11 -62.95 -11.07 -15.71
CA ASP A 11 -62.21 -9.98 -15.02
C ASP A 11 -60.83 -10.43 -14.52
N ARG A 12 -59.99 -10.92 -15.44
CA ARG A 12 -58.54 -10.94 -15.22
C ARG A 12 -57.96 -9.62 -15.74
N PRO A 13 -57.32 -8.79 -14.90
CA PRO A 13 -56.43 -7.76 -15.43
C PRO A 13 -55.40 -8.47 -16.30
N SER A 14 -55.40 -8.09 -17.58
CA SER A 14 -54.48 -8.54 -18.61
C SER A 14 -53.09 -8.79 -18.03
N ASP A 15 -52.65 -10.04 -18.13
CA ASP A 15 -51.28 -10.46 -17.86
C ASP A 15 -50.35 -9.39 -18.42
N PHE A 16 -49.50 -8.84 -17.56
CA PHE A 16 -48.32 -8.09 -17.95
C PHE A 16 -47.41 -9.08 -18.68
N THR A 17 -47.72 -9.31 -19.95
CA THR A 17 -46.77 -9.86 -20.91
C THR A 17 -45.74 -8.75 -21.02
N PRO A 18 -44.48 -8.94 -20.59
CA PRO A 18 -43.46 -8.01 -20.99
C PRO A 18 -43.35 -8.17 -22.50
N GLU A 19 -44.04 -7.29 -23.23
CA GLU A 19 -43.74 -7.04 -24.62
C GLU A 19 -42.22 -6.84 -24.65
N LEU A 20 -41.57 -7.78 -25.32
CA LEU A 20 -40.16 -7.75 -25.66
C LEU A 20 -39.95 -6.66 -26.73
N GLY A 21 -40.43 -5.46 -26.43
CA GLY A 21 -40.34 -4.26 -27.22
C GLY A 21 -38.91 -3.78 -27.17
N ASN A 22 -38.22 -3.98 -28.29
CA ASN A 22 -36.89 -3.50 -28.61
C ASN A 22 -35.73 -4.02 -27.74
N ALA A 23 -35.17 -5.15 -28.19
CA ALA A 23 -33.76 -5.49 -28.04
C ALA A 23 -32.84 -4.53 -28.87
N VAL A 24 -33.06 -3.22 -28.73
CA VAL A 24 -32.28 -2.12 -29.29
C VAL A 24 -32.20 -1.11 -28.14
N ASP A 25 -31.50 -1.41 -27.04
CA ASP A 25 -30.33 -0.63 -26.60
C ASP A 25 -29.61 -1.31 -25.40
N ALA A 26 -29.68 -2.65 -25.31
CA ALA A 26 -29.07 -3.45 -24.25
C ALA A 26 -27.57 -3.20 -23.97
N PRO A 27 -26.68 -2.97 -24.97
CA PRO A 27 -25.25 -2.76 -24.67
C PRO A 27 -24.96 -1.39 -24.05
N SER A 28 -25.79 -0.36 -24.30
CA SER A 28 -25.67 0.96 -23.68
C SER A 28 -26.19 0.97 -22.24
N ASP A 29 -27.34 0.35 -21.98
CA ASP A 29 -27.89 0.24 -20.63
C ASP A 29 -27.02 -0.58 -19.69
N LEU A 30 -26.42 -1.67 -20.19
CA LEU A 30 -25.49 -2.48 -19.40
C LEU A 30 -24.19 -1.70 -19.09
N LYS A 31 -23.66 -0.95 -20.06
CA LYS A 31 -22.52 -0.04 -19.82
C LYS A 31 -22.88 1.05 -18.82
N GLN A 32 -24.08 1.60 -18.89
CA GLN A 32 -24.53 2.66 -18.00
C GLN A 32 -24.72 2.13 -16.57
N ALA A 33 -25.34 0.95 -16.40
CA ALA A 33 -25.46 0.28 -15.11
C ALA A 33 -24.09 -0.08 -14.49
N LEU A 34 -23.16 -0.60 -15.31
CA LEU A 34 -21.79 -0.88 -14.87
C LEU A 34 -21.06 0.41 -14.49
N SER A 35 -21.19 1.48 -15.27
CA SER A 35 -20.60 2.78 -14.95
C SER A 35 -21.15 3.38 -13.66
N GLY A 36 -22.45 3.24 -13.40
CA GLY A 36 -23.08 3.65 -12.14
C GLY A 36 -22.58 2.84 -10.95
N PHE A 37 -22.39 1.52 -11.11
CA PHE A 37 -21.82 0.67 -10.07
C PHE A 37 -20.35 1.02 -9.79
N PHE A 38 -19.52 1.20 -10.81
CA PHE A 38 -18.13 1.62 -10.64
C PHE A 38 -18.04 3.03 -10.05
N ALA A 39 -18.89 3.97 -10.48
CA ALA A 39 -18.96 5.32 -9.92
C ALA A 39 -19.32 5.27 -8.42
N ALA A 40 -20.32 4.49 -8.03
CA ALA A 40 -20.70 4.32 -6.62
C ALA A 40 -19.58 3.67 -5.79
N ARG A 41 -18.85 2.69 -6.35
CA ARG A 41 -17.70 2.06 -5.68
C ARG A 41 -16.50 3.00 -5.55
N VAL A 42 -16.22 3.81 -6.58
CA VAL A 42 -15.18 4.83 -6.57
C VAL A 42 -15.54 5.95 -5.60
N GLU A 43 -16.81 6.35 -5.53
CA GLU A 43 -17.30 7.37 -4.61
C GLU A 43 -17.12 6.90 -3.16
N LEU A 44 -17.55 5.68 -2.82
CA LEU A 44 -17.31 5.06 -1.51
C LEU A 44 -15.81 4.95 -1.18
N ALA A 45 -15.00 4.46 -2.12
CA ALA A 45 -13.55 4.37 -1.95
C ALA A 45 -12.89 5.75 -1.78
N SER A 46 -13.42 6.79 -2.43
CA SER A 46 -12.90 8.16 -2.33
C SER A 46 -13.24 8.79 -0.98
N ILE A 47 -14.39 8.45 -0.40
CA ILE A 47 -14.81 8.91 0.93
C ILE A 47 -13.95 8.23 2.01
N GLU A 48 -13.77 6.91 1.94
CA GLU A 48 -12.88 6.17 2.85
C GLU A 48 -11.43 6.63 2.70
N ALA A 49 -10.95 6.85 1.48
CA ALA A 49 -9.61 7.37 1.24
C ALA A 49 -9.43 8.79 1.78
N LYS A 50 -10.45 9.64 1.72
CA LYS A 50 -10.41 11.02 2.23
C LYS A 50 -10.45 11.07 3.75
N GLU A 51 -11.23 10.21 4.39
CA GLU A 51 -11.24 10.05 5.85
C GLU A 51 -9.91 9.47 6.34
N ALA A 52 -9.40 8.42 5.70
CA ALA A 52 -8.09 7.85 5.99
C ALA A 52 -6.96 8.86 5.76
N ALA A 53 -7.03 9.67 4.70
CA ALA A 53 -6.04 10.71 4.41
C ALA A 53 -6.02 11.82 5.47
N GLY A 54 -7.17 12.19 6.06
CA GLY A 54 -7.22 13.17 7.16
C GLY A 54 -6.43 12.72 8.38
N PHE A 55 -6.60 11.46 8.79
CA PHE A 55 -5.87 10.89 9.95
C PHE A 55 -4.43 10.48 9.64
N VAL A 56 -4.12 10.12 8.39
CA VAL A 56 -2.79 9.69 7.96
C VAL A 56 -1.89 10.88 7.58
N SER A 57 -2.44 11.97 7.05
CA SER A 57 -1.66 13.13 6.59
C SER A 57 -0.85 13.79 7.70
N GLN A 58 -1.47 14.06 8.86
CA GLN A 58 -0.77 14.67 10.01
C GLN A 58 0.35 13.77 10.52
N LYS A 59 0.12 12.46 10.58
CA LYS A 59 1.14 11.48 11.00
C LYS A 59 2.29 11.42 10.01
N ILE A 60 2.02 11.48 8.72
CA ILE A 60 3.06 11.52 7.68
C ILE A 60 3.91 12.78 7.81
N VAL A 61 3.30 13.96 7.98
CA VAL A 61 4.03 15.21 8.13
C VAL A 61 4.97 15.16 9.34
N HIS A 62 4.46 14.74 10.50
CA HIS A 62 5.30 14.57 11.70
C HIS A 62 6.38 13.51 11.51
N ALA A 63 6.08 12.40 10.82
CA ALA A 63 7.07 11.37 10.51
C ALA A 63 8.19 11.90 9.60
N VAL A 64 7.86 12.70 8.58
CA VAL A 64 8.84 13.33 7.69
C VAL A 64 9.71 14.32 8.45
N ILE A 65 9.12 15.17 9.31
CA ILE A 65 9.87 16.12 10.14
C ILE A 65 10.82 15.36 11.08
N MET A 66 10.32 14.35 11.79
CA MET A 66 11.13 13.50 12.68
C MET A 66 12.25 12.79 11.92
N ALA A 67 11.99 12.26 10.73
CA ALA A 67 12.99 11.63 9.89
C ALA A 67 14.07 12.64 9.45
N ALA A 68 13.67 13.84 9.03
CA ALA A 68 14.60 14.89 8.64
C ALA A 68 15.47 15.35 9.82
N CYS A 69 14.85 15.67 10.97
CA CYS A 69 15.57 16.04 12.18
C CYS A 69 16.51 14.93 12.64
N GLY A 70 16.05 13.68 12.67
CA GLY A 70 16.86 12.53 13.03
C GLY A 70 18.06 12.34 12.09
N PHE A 71 17.86 12.52 10.78
CA PHE A 71 18.94 12.48 9.79
C PHE A 71 19.99 13.57 10.05
N PHE A 72 19.58 14.82 10.28
CA PHE A 72 20.52 15.90 10.57
C PHE A 72 21.26 15.69 11.90
N ILE A 73 20.56 15.27 12.96
CA ILE A 73 21.19 14.94 14.24
C ILE A 73 22.23 13.84 14.04
N TRP A 74 21.90 12.78 13.30
CA TRP A 74 22.83 11.70 12.99
C TRP A 74 24.06 12.21 12.25
N CYS A 75 23.89 13.00 11.20
CA CYS A 75 25.00 13.62 10.47
C CYS A 75 25.89 14.49 11.37
N LEU A 76 25.30 15.30 12.25
CA LEU A 76 26.02 16.14 13.20
C LEU A 76 26.81 15.30 14.22
N VAL A 77 26.24 14.20 14.72
CA VAL A 77 26.93 13.27 15.61
C VAL A 77 28.12 12.63 14.90
N LEU A 78 27.96 12.13 13.67
CA LEU A 78 29.07 11.56 12.90
C LEU A 78 30.16 12.59 12.60
N ALA A 79 29.77 13.82 12.26
CA ALA A 79 30.71 14.93 12.06
C ALA A 79 31.46 15.26 13.36
N GLY A 80 30.77 15.32 14.50
CA GLY A 80 31.36 15.56 15.81
C GLY A 80 32.33 14.45 16.22
N ILE A 81 31.94 13.18 16.08
CA ILE A 81 32.81 12.03 16.32
C ILE A 81 34.05 12.12 15.44
N THR A 82 33.88 12.41 14.15
CA THR A 82 35.02 12.54 13.22
C THR A 82 35.94 13.68 13.64
N GLY A 83 35.40 14.84 14.02
CA GLY A 83 36.20 15.98 14.48
C GLY A 83 37.01 15.69 15.75
N VAL A 84 36.46 14.94 16.69
CA VAL A 84 37.15 14.57 17.94
C VAL A 84 38.17 13.46 17.72
N LEU A 85 37.83 12.42 16.94
CA LEU A 85 38.70 11.27 16.74
C LEU A 85 39.81 11.53 15.71
N ALA A 86 39.58 12.40 14.72
CA ALA A 86 40.55 12.69 13.66
C ALA A 86 41.95 13.09 14.18
N PRO A 87 42.11 14.03 15.14
CA PRO A 87 43.44 14.37 15.66
C PRO A 87 44.08 13.24 16.48
N ILE A 88 43.29 12.47 17.23
CA ILE A 88 43.78 11.34 18.04
C ILE A 88 44.33 10.24 17.11
N VAL A 89 43.52 9.84 16.14
CA VAL A 89 43.90 8.83 15.15
C VAL A 89 45.04 9.34 14.29
N GLY A 90 45.01 10.61 13.87
CA GLY A 90 46.08 11.22 13.08
C GLY A 90 47.42 11.21 13.81
N GLY A 91 47.44 11.51 15.12
CA GLY A 91 48.64 11.43 15.94
C GLY A 91 49.17 9.99 16.07
N TRP A 92 48.28 9.03 16.27
CA TRP A 92 48.66 7.61 16.35
C TRP A 92 49.17 7.06 15.00
N LEU A 93 48.59 7.51 13.89
CA LEU A 93 48.93 7.04 12.55
C LEU A 93 50.15 7.74 11.95
N ALA A 94 50.58 8.88 12.50
CA ALA A 94 51.68 9.68 11.98
C ALA A 94 52.98 8.87 11.83
N ASP A 95 53.24 7.95 12.77
CA ASP A 95 54.46 7.13 12.78
C ASP A 95 54.41 5.94 11.82
N SER A 96 53.21 5.53 11.37
CA SER A 96 53.03 4.33 10.53
C SER A 96 52.61 4.64 9.10
N VAL A 97 51.77 5.64 8.90
CA VAL A 97 51.09 5.91 7.62
C VAL A 97 50.93 7.43 7.41
N ALA A 98 52.05 8.12 7.18
CA ALA A 98 52.09 9.58 7.01
C ALA A 98 51.23 10.12 5.85
N TRP A 99 50.90 9.28 4.86
CA TRP A 99 50.07 9.68 3.71
C TRP A 99 48.56 9.67 4.00
N LEU A 100 48.11 9.04 5.10
CA LEU A 100 46.68 8.91 5.41
C LEU A 100 46.29 9.87 6.54
N PRO A 101 45.52 10.94 6.25
CA PRO A 101 45.02 11.83 7.28
C PRO A 101 44.11 11.10 8.27
N GLY A 102 44.20 11.46 9.56
CA GLY A 102 43.42 10.82 10.62
C GLY A 102 41.90 10.88 10.38
N TRP A 103 41.39 11.96 9.78
CA TRP A 103 39.97 12.07 9.44
C TRP A 103 39.53 11.04 8.38
N CYS A 104 40.37 10.74 7.38
CA CYS A 104 40.10 9.69 6.39
C CYS A 104 40.01 8.32 7.07
N ALA A 105 40.95 8.01 7.97
CA ALA A 105 40.95 6.76 8.72
C ALA A 105 39.67 6.58 9.55
N VAL A 106 39.22 7.65 10.21
CA VAL A 106 37.95 7.62 10.97
C VAL A 106 36.75 7.41 10.05
N LEU A 107 36.68 8.08 8.89
CA LEU A 107 35.60 7.89 7.92
C LEU A 107 35.56 6.45 7.37
N PHE A 108 36.71 5.85 7.07
CA PHE A 108 36.76 4.45 6.63
C PHE A 108 36.29 3.49 7.72
N GLY A 109 36.69 3.72 8.98
CA GLY A 109 36.19 2.95 10.12
C GLY A 109 34.68 3.06 10.27
N LEU A 110 34.14 4.28 10.14
CA LEU A 110 32.71 4.54 10.22
C LEU A 110 31.95 3.90 9.05
N ALA A 111 32.50 3.96 7.84
CA ALA A 111 31.93 3.31 6.65
C ALA A 111 31.89 1.78 6.80
N LEU A 112 32.96 1.17 7.34
CA LEU A 112 32.99 -0.26 7.62
C LEU A 112 31.93 -0.65 8.66
N LEU A 113 31.77 0.14 9.72
CA LEU A 113 30.73 -0.07 10.73
C LEU A 113 29.33 -0.02 10.09
N HIS A 114 29.05 0.96 9.23
CA HIS A 114 27.79 1.03 8.50
C HIS A 114 27.59 -0.16 7.56
N ALA A 115 28.64 -0.62 6.88
CA ALA A 115 28.57 -1.79 6.00
C ALA A 115 28.20 -3.06 6.80
N ILE A 116 28.77 -3.24 8.00
CA ILE A 116 28.43 -4.36 8.87
C ILE A 116 26.96 -4.29 9.31
N VAL A 117 26.50 -3.13 9.76
CA VAL A 117 25.10 -2.94 10.16
C VAL A 117 24.14 -3.18 8.99
N ALA A 118 24.47 -2.65 7.81
CA ALA A 118 23.70 -2.87 6.58
C ALA A 118 23.67 -4.35 6.19
N LEU A 119 24.79 -5.06 6.31
CA LEU A 119 24.86 -6.50 6.06
C LEU A 119 23.99 -7.30 7.03
N ILE A 120 24.03 -6.98 8.33
CA ILE A 120 23.18 -7.61 9.35
C ILE A 120 21.69 -7.35 9.04
N CYS A 121 21.34 -6.11 8.68
CA CYS A 121 19.98 -5.74 8.30
C CYS A 121 19.54 -6.51 7.04
N LEU A 122 20.39 -6.61 6.03
CA LEU A 122 20.12 -7.38 4.82
C LEU A 122 19.93 -8.86 5.13
N MET A 123 20.78 -9.45 5.99
CA MET A 123 20.63 -10.83 6.45
C MET A 123 19.31 -11.05 7.21
N ARG A 124 18.89 -10.06 8.02
CA ARG A 124 17.60 -10.08 8.73
C ARG A 124 16.42 -9.93 7.77
N LEU A 125 16.51 -9.06 6.78
CA LEU A 125 15.47 -8.86 5.76
C LEU A 125 15.33 -10.07 4.82
N LYS A 126 16.43 -10.77 4.55
CA LYS A 126 16.42 -12.03 3.80
C LYS A 126 15.76 -13.18 4.58
N LYS A 127 15.59 -13.07 5.90
CA LYS A 127 14.74 -14.01 6.63
C LYS A 127 13.31 -13.73 6.19
N LYS A 128 12.69 -14.73 5.55
CA LYS A 128 11.28 -14.64 5.17
C LYS A 128 10.48 -14.26 6.43
N PRO A 129 9.61 -13.23 6.36
CA PRO A 129 8.71 -12.95 7.46
C PRO A 129 7.91 -14.24 7.75
N SER A 130 7.85 -14.64 9.02
CA SER A 130 7.11 -15.84 9.44
C SER A 130 5.61 -15.69 9.25
N GLU A 131 5.12 -14.44 9.18
CA GLU A 131 3.77 -14.11 8.76
C GLU A 131 3.77 -13.75 7.28
N GLU A 132 2.97 -14.48 6.51
CA GLU A 132 2.61 -14.09 5.15
C GLU A 132 1.81 -12.78 5.23
N LEU A 133 2.51 -11.66 5.09
CA LEU A 133 1.88 -10.37 4.80
C LEU A 133 0.99 -10.59 3.57
N PHE A 134 -0.33 -10.45 3.77
CA PHE A 134 -1.39 -10.69 2.78
C PHE A 134 -1.74 -12.16 2.47
N GLY A 135 -1.60 -13.11 3.42
CA GLY A 135 -2.05 -14.50 3.24
C GLY A 135 -3.49 -14.61 2.72
N LEU A 136 -4.41 -13.81 3.28
CA LEU A 136 -5.83 -13.80 2.87
C LEU A 136 -6.01 -13.30 1.42
N THR A 137 -5.42 -12.15 1.09
CA THR A 137 -5.49 -11.54 -0.26
C THR A 137 -4.83 -12.42 -1.31
N ARG A 138 -3.73 -13.10 -0.95
CA ARG A 138 -3.01 -14.01 -1.84
C ARG A 138 -3.82 -15.29 -2.09
N GLN A 139 -4.45 -15.82 -1.05
CA GLN A 139 -5.35 -16.97 -1.15
C GLN A 139 -6.56 -16.67 -2.05
N GLU A 140 -7.16 -15.48 -1.92
CA GLU A 140 -8.24 -15.03 -2.81
C GLU A 140 -7.76 -14.90 -4.26
N LEU A 141 -6.59 -14.30 -4.48
CA LEU A 141 -5.98 -14.19 -5.81
C LEU A 141 -5.70 -15.56 -6.45
N GLU A 142 -5.24 -16.54 -5.65
CA GLU A 142 -5.02 -17.92 -6.08
C GLU A 142 -6.33 -18.58 -6.52
N ASN A 143 -7.41 -18.34 -5.76
CA ASN A 143 -8.73 -18.91 -6.02
C ASN A 143 -9.34 -18.35 -7.31
N ASP A 144 -9.22 -17.03 -7.53
CA ASP A 144 -9.62 -16.37 -8.78
C ASP A 144 -8.86 -16.90 -9.99
N LYS A 145 -7.56 -17.15 -9.84
CA LYS A 145 -6.72 -17.72 -10.90
C LYS A 145 -7.15 -19.15 -11.26
N GLN A 146 -7.54 -19.95 -10.27
CA GLN A 146 -8.09 -21.29 -10.51
C GLN A 146 -9.48 -21.24 -11.14
N TRP A 147 -10.33 -20.28 -10.75
CA TRP A 147 -11.62 -20.06 -11.37
C TRP A 147 -11.47 -19.70 -12.86
N LEU A 148 -10.57 -18.78 -13.20
CA LEU A 148 -10.29 -18.42 -14.59
C LEU A 148 -9.73 -19.59 -15.42
N LYS A 149 -8.91 -20.47 -14.83
CA LYS A 149 -8.42 -21.68 -15.52
C LYS A 149 -9.51 -22.72 -15.78
N ARG A 150 -10.51 -22.81 -14.89
CA ARG A 150 -11.63 -23.76 -15.01
C ARG A 150 -12.74 -23.26 -15.93
N ASN A 151 -12.89 -21.95 -16.09
CA ASN A 151 -13.94 -21.31 -16.89
C ASN A 151 -13.40 -20.70 -18.20
N LYS A 152 -12.28 -21.21 -18.71
CA LYS A 152 -11.71 -20.88 -20.02
C LYS A 152 -11.83 -22.08 -20.94
#